data_AF-A0A960F225-F1
#
_entry.id   AF-A0A960F225-F1
#
_cell.length_a   1.000
_cell.length_b   1.000
_cell.length_c   1.000
_cell.angle_alpha   90.00
_cell.angle_beta   90.00
_cell.angle_gamma   90.00
#
_symmetry.space_group_name_H-M   'P 1'
#
loop_
_entity.id
_entity.type
_entity.pdbx_description
1 polymer ?
#
loop_
_entity_poly.entity_id
_entity_poly.type
_entity_poly.pdbx_seq_one_letter_code
_entity_poly.pdbx_strand_id
1 'polypeptide(L)'
;MSEWMWYLTRSTGIVAAVLAVASLVWGFTFSARNTGRRLKANWWLALHNWLGGLTLGFTGAHMLLALLDTKAGLRFIDLLVPSSQVGWAIGWGVVAFWVFAVVTLTSIARVRRRLPRKAWHLVHLVSVPAVLVMAIHAYQIGSDALARWFLWG
;
A
#
# COMPACT_ATOMS: atom_id res chain seq x y z
N MET A 1 24.60 5.44 -9.77
CA MET A 1 23.31 5.86 -9.16
C MET A 1 23.46 7.31 -8.77
N SER A 2 22.44 8.11 -9.03
CA SER A 2 22.35 9.45 -8.47
C SER A 2 21.63 9.38 -7.11
N GLU A 3 22.12 10.14 -6.13
CA GLU A 3 21.50 10.27 -4.81
C GLU A 3 19.98 10.46 -4.87
N TRP A 4 19.52 11.24 -5.86
CA TRP A 4 18.09 11.56 -6.05
C TRP A 4 17.18 10.34 -6.22
N MET A 5 17.62 9.27 -6.91
CA MET A 5 16.78 8.11 -7.18
C MET A 5 16.49 7.31 -5.90
N TRP A 6 17.48 7.23 -5.01
CA TRP A 6 17.35 6.57 -3.71
C TRP A 6 16.37 7.34 -2.81
N TYR A 7 16.51 8.67 -2.76
CA TYR A 7 15.58 9.53 -1.99
C TYR A 7 14.15 9.44 -2.53
N LEU A 8 13.95 9.41 -3.85
CA LEU A 8 12.62 9.30 -4.44
C LEU A 8 11.97 7.94 -4.17
N THR A 9 12.71 6.84 -4.34
CA THR A 9 12.19 5.48 -4.09
C THR A 9 11.74 5.35 -2.63
N ARG A 10 12.51 5.87 -1.68
CA ARG A 10 12.13 5.86 -0.26
C ARG A 10 10.97 6.79 0.06
N SER A 11 11.02 8.02 -0.42
CA SER A 11 9.97 9.01 -0.16
C SER A 11 8.62 8.54 -0.67
N THR A 12 8.56 7.97 -1.88
CA THR A 12 7.32 7.41 -2.43
C THR A 12 6.78 6.25 -1.61
N GLY A 13 7.64 5.35 -1.11
CA GLY A 13 7.24 4.26 -0.22
C GLY A 13 6.69 4.75 1.12
N ILE A 14 7.36 5.74 1.74
CA ILE A 14 6.90 6.35 3.00
C ILE A 14 5.55 7.04 2.82
N VAL A 15 5.39 7.82 1.73
CA VAL A 15 4.12 8.48 1.42
C VAL A 15 3.01 7.45 1.19
N ALA A 16 3.28 6.36 0.47
CA ALA A 16 2.32 5.27 0.28
C ALA A 16 1.88 4.66 1.64
N ALA A 17 2.82 4.40 2.53
CA ALA A 17 2.54 3.85 3.86
C ALA A 17 1.69 4.79 4.72
N VAL A 18 2.03 6.09 4.74
CA VAL A 18 1.26 7.11 5.47
C VAL A 18 -0.17 7.22 4.92
N LEU A 19 -0.33 7.23 3.59
CA LEU A 19 -1.65 7.27 2.95
C LEU A 19 -2.48 6.02 3.27
N ALA A 20 -1.85 4.84 3.30
CA ALA A 20 -2.53 3.58 3.64
C ALA A 20 -3.07 3.61 5.07
N VAL A 21 -2.24 4.02 6.04
CA VAL A 21 -2.62 4.16 7.45
C VAL A 21 -3.69 5.24 7.61
N ALA A 22 -3.53 6.39 6.97
CA ALA A 22 -4.51 7.46 7.00
C ALA A 22 -5.87 7.00 6.45
N SER A 23 -5.88 6.25 5.33
CA SER A 23 -7.09 5.67 4.74
C SER A 23 -7.78 4.71 5.69
N LEU A 24 -7.02 3.85 6.37
CA LEU A 24 -7.52 2.89 7.36
C LEU A 24 -8.16 3.60 8.57
N VAL A 25 -7.44 4.55 9.19
CA VAL A 25 -7.94 5.35 10.32
C VAL A 25 -9.20 6.13 9.91
N TRP A 26 -9.19 6.71 8.72
CA TRP A 26 -10.34 7.44 8.16
C TRP A 26 -11.56 6.53 7.92
N GLY A 27 -11.32 5.27 7.51
CA GLY A 27 -12.36 4.25 7.35
C GLY A 27 -12.99 3.81 8.68
N PHE A 28 -12.17 3.58 9.71
CA PHE A 28 -12.69 3.22 11.05
C PHE A 28 -13.48 4.36 11.69
N THR A 29 -12.96 5.59 11.60
CA THR A 29 -13.67 6.79 12.09
C THR A 29 -14.99 7.01 11.32
N PHE A 30 -15.06 6.70 10.02
CA PHE A 30 -16.32 6.70 9.28
C PHE A 30 -17.33 5.68 9.81
N SER A 31 -16.89 4.43 9.99
CA SER A 31 -17.73 3.33 10.47
C SER A 31 -18.30 3.60 11.86
N ALA A 32 -17.49 4.17 12.75
CA ALA A 32 -17.89 4.52 14.12
C ALA A 32 -18.92 5.67 14.20
N ARG A 33 -19.11 6.48 13.14
CA ARG A 33 -20.12 7.56 13.11
C ARG A 33 -21.50 7.08 12.63
N ASN A 34 -21.53 6.03 11.82
CA ASN A 34 -22.78 5.50 11.25
C ASN A 34 -23.68 4.81 12.30
N THR A 35 -23.23 4.70 13.55
CA THR A 35 -24.00 4.25 14.72
C THR A 35 -24.85 5.34 15.39
N GLY A 36 -24.76 6.64 15.00
CA GLY A 36 -25.47 7.69 15.77
C GLY A 36 -25.94 8.97 15.05
N ARG A 37 -25.41 9.39 13.89
CA ARG A 37 -25.87 10.64 13.24
C ARG A 37 -25.65 10.66 11.72
N ARG A 38 -26.75 10.77 10.96
CA ARG A 38 -26.79 10.86 9.49
C ARG A 38 -26.33 12.24 9.01
N LEU A 39 -25.02 12.53 9.07
CA LEU A 39 -24.44 13.70 8.41
C LEU A 39 -24.23 13.41 6.91
N LYS A 40 -24.33 14.43 6.05
CA LYS A 40 -24.17 14.28 4.59
C LYS A 40 -22.75 13.78 4.25
N ALA A 41 -22.66 12.51 3.86
CA ALA A 41 -21.45 11.69 3.83
C ALA A 41 -20.49 11.94 2.64
N ASN A 42 -20.75 12.93 1.79
CA ASN A 42 -20.14 12.98 0.46
C ASN A 42 -18.63 13.32 0.49
N TRP A 43 -18.22 14.33 1.26
CA TRP A 43 -16.80 14.71 1.33
C TRP A 43 -15.96 13.66 2.08
N TRP A 44 -16.53 13.03 3.12
CA TRP A 44 -15.83 12.03 3.93
C TRP A 44 -15.52 10.79 3.11
N LEU A 45 -16.52 10.30 2.36
CA LEU A 45 -16.35 9.20 1.43
C LEU A 45 -15.41 9.60 0.28
N ALA A 46 -15.50 10.84 -0.23
CA ALA A 46 -14.57 11.32 -1.24
C ALA A 46 -13.12 11.29 -0.75
N LEU A 47 -12.86 11.77 0.47
CA LEU A 47 -11.52 11.74 1.06
C LEU A 47 -11.02 10.30 1.26
N HIS A 48 -11.86 9.40 1.78
CA HIS A 48 -11.49 7.98 1.90
C HIS A 48 -11.09 7.38 0.54
N ASN A 49 -11.88 7.66 -0.50
CA ASN A 49 -11.62 7.17 -1.86
C ASN A 49 -10.32 7.76 -2.42
N TRP A 50 -10.05 9.06 -2.18
CA TRP A 50 -8.80 9.71 -2.58
C TRP A 50 -7.61 9.12 -1.85
N LEU A 51 -7.68 8.92 -0.54
CA LEU A 51 -6.60 8.29 0.25
C LEU A 51 -6.29 6.87 -0.25
N GLY A 52 -7.33 6.06 -0.51
CA GLY A 52 -7.17 4.71 -1.07
C GLY A 52 -6.56 4.72 -2.47
N GLY A 53 -7.05 5.60 -3.37
CA GLY A 53 -6.52 5.73 -4.72
C GLY A 53 -5.07 6.23 -4.73
N LEU A 54 -4.73 7.23 -3.91
CA LEU A 54 -3.38 7.74 -3.77
C LEU A 54 -2.43 6.70 -3.16
N THR A 55 -2.89 5.89 -2.20
CA THR A 55 -2.11 4.76 -1.66
C THR A 55 -1.66 3.84 -2.79
N LEU A 56 -2.59 3.41 -3.65
CA LEU A 56 -2.27 2.52 -4.77
C LEU A 56 -1.37 3.22 -5.82
N GLY A 57 -1.63 4.50 -6.11
CA GLY A 57 -0.83 5.29 -7.04
C GLY A 57 0.63 5.46 -6.58
N PHE A 58 0.86 5.83 -5.32
CA PHE A 58 2.19 5.95 -4.74
C PHE A 58 2.87 4.59 -4.57
N THR A 59 2.12 3.53 -4.28
CA THR A 59 2.66 2.15 -4.27
C THR A 59 3.18 1.78 -5.66
N GLY A 60 2.42 2.06 -6.72
CA GLY A 60 2.86 1.84 -8.10
C GLY A 60 4.08 2.67 -8.47
N ALA A 61 4.13 3.94 -8.06
CA ALA A 61 5.31 4.79 -8.27
C ALA A 61 6.55 4.26 -7.52
N HIS A 62 6.38 3.84 -6.27
CA HIS A 62 7.43 3.20 -5.48
C HIS A 62 7.97 1.93 -6.16
N MET A 63 7.09 1.06 -6.63
CA MET A 63 7.48 -0.16 -7.36
C MET A 63 8.21 0.15 -8.68
N LEU A 64 7.74 1.15 -9.44
CA LEU A 64 8.40 1.56 -10.68
C LEU A 64 9.81 2.11 -10.40
N LEU A 65 9.95 2.97 -9.40
CA LEU A 65 11.26 3.51 -9.02
C LEU A 65 12.20 2.41 -8.52
N ALA A 66 11.68 1.45 -7.76
CA ALA A 66 12.45 0.28 -7.32
C ALA A 66 12.91 -0.61 -8.48
N LEU A 67 12.07 -0.79 -9.51
CA LEU A 67 12.43 -1.53 -10.73
C LEU A 67 13.51 -0.80 -11.55
N LEU A 68 13.44 0.53 -11.60
CA LEU A 68 14.44 1.35 -12.30
C LEU A 68 15.76 1.44 -11.54
N ASP A 69 15.78 1.03 -10.26
CA ASP A 69 17.01 0.93 -9.49
C ASP A 69 17.81 -0.32 -9.89
N THR A 70 18.74 -0.12 -10.83
CA THR A 70 19.71 -1.14 -11.26
C THR A 70 20.52 -1.78 -10.11
N LYS A 71 20.70 -1.09 -8.98
CA LYS A 71 21.40 -1.67 -7.81
C LYS A 71 20.52 -2.64 -7.03
N ALA A 72 19.21 -2.52 -7.13
CA ALA A 72 18.28 -3.44 -6.49
C ALA A 72 18.24 -4.81 -7.19
N GLY A 73 18.68 -4.88 -8.45
CA GLY A 73 18.72 -6.13 -9.22
C GLY A 73 17.34 -6.73 -9.48
N LEU A 74 16.28 -5.94 -9.36
CA LEU A 74 14.90 -6.40 -9.51
C LEU A 74 14.53 -6.56 -10.98
N ARG A 75 13.80 -7.63 -11.26
CA ARG A 75 13.16 -7.85 -12.55
C ARG A 75 11.69 -7.49 -12.43
N PHE A 76 11.04 -7.24 -13.56
CA PHE A 76 9.61 -6.94 -13.60
C PHE A 76 8.75 -8.00 -12.90
N ILE A 77 9.11 -9.28 -13.00
CA ILE A 77 8.36 -10.37 -12.33
C ILE A 77 8.41 -10.28 -10.81
N ASP A 78 9.50 -9.74 -10.24
CA ASP A 78 9.71 -9.64 -8.80
C ASP A 78 8.79 -8.58 -8.17
N LEU A 79 8.16 -7.71 -8.98
CA LEU A 79 7.12 -6.77 -8.55
C LEU A 79 5.74 -7.42 -8.42
N LEU A 80 5.53 -8.56 -9.08
CA LEU A 80 4.21 -9.19 -9.20
C LEU A 80 4.14 -10.52 -8.48
N VAL A 81 5.27 -11.22 -8.36
CA VAL A 81 5.33 -12.55 -7.74
C VAL A 81 6.28 -12.49 -6.55
N PRO A 82 5.79 -12.71 -5.31
CA PRO A 82 6.67 -12.82 -4.16
C PRO A 82 7.58 -14.03 -4.33
N SER A 83 8.89 -13.83 -4.16
CA SER A 83 9.87 -14.90 -4.30
C SER A 83 10.93 -14.80 -3.21
N SER A 84 11.49 -15.94 -2.82
CA SER A 84 12.65 -15.98 -1.94
C SER A 84 13.94 -15.50 -2.63
N GLN A 85 13.97 -15.43 -3.96
CA GLN A 85 15.16 -15.03 -4.73
C GLN A 85 15.58 -13.58 -4.45
N VAL A 86 14.60 -12.68 -4.29
CA VAL A 86 14.84 -11.26 -3.97
C VAL A 86 14.61 -10.93 -2.49
N GLY A 87 14.34 -11.95 -1.67
CA GLY A 87 14.10 -11.84 -0.24
C GLY A 87 12.64 -11.58 0.15
N TRP A 88 12.24 -12.14 1.29
CA TRP A 88 10.86 -12.03 1.80
C TRP A 88 10.47 -10.61 2.21
N ALA A 89 11.44 -9.75 2.52
CA ALA A 89 11.18 -8.32 2.73
C ALA A 89 10.42 -7.72 1.54
N ILE A 90 10.87 -7.99 0.31
CA ILE A 90 10.20 -7.55 -0.93
C ILE A 90 8.91 -8.34 -1.16
N GLY A 91 8.92 -9.65 -0.90
CA GLY A 91 7.74 -10.50 -1.01
C GLY A 91 6.52 -9.97 -0.24
N TRP A 92 6.70 -9.48 0.99
CA TRP A 92 5.62 -8.85 1.76
C TRP A 92 5.08 -7.58 1.10
N GLY A 93 5.95 -6.78 0.46
CA GLY A 93 5.54 -5.61 -0.30
C GLY A 93 4.64 -5.98 -1.48
N VAL A 94 4.99 -7.04 -2.21
CA VAL A 94 4.18 -7.56 -3.33
C VAL A 94 2.82 -8.07 -2.86
N VAL A 95 2.79 -8.81 -1.73
CA VAL A 95 1.52 -9.27 -1.13
C VAL A 95 0.64 -8.09 -0.74
N ALA A 96 1.19 -7.09 -0.04
CA ALA A 96 0.46 -5.90 0.35
C ALA A 96 -0.08 -5.13 -0.87
N PHE A 97 0.73 -4.96 -1.91
CA PHE A 97 0.32 -4.35 -3.17
C PHE A 97 -0.91 -5.03 -3.76
N TRP A 98 -0.89 -6.36 -3.89
CA TRP A 98 -2.02 -7.09 -4.46
C TRP A 98 -3.29 -6.94 -3.62
N VAL A 99 -3.19 -7.01 -2.29
CA VAL A 99 -4.35 -6.83 -1.43
C VAL A 99 -4.90 -5.41 -1.53
N PHE A 100 -4.05 -4.37 -1.52
CA PHE A 100 -4.48 -2.99 -1.74
C PHE A 100 -5.11 -2.79 -3.12
N ALA A 101 -4.54 -3.40 -4.17
CA ALA A 101 -5.10 -3.35 -5.52
C ALA A 101 -6.50 -3.98 -5.54
N VAL A 102 -6.66 -5.19 -4.99
CA VAL A 102 -7.97 -5.89 -4.93
C VAL A 102 -9.00 -5.06 -4.16
N VAL A 103 -8.65 -4.55 -2.98
CA VAL A 103 -9.56 -3.72 -2.16
C VAL A 103 -9.96 -2.44 -2.91
N THR A 104 -8.99 -1.76 -3.52
CA THR A 104 -9.21 -0.48 -4.20
C THR A 104 -10.05 -0.68 -5.45
N LEU A 105 -9.67 -1.64 -6.31
CA LEU A 105 -10.37 -1.92 -7.57
C LEU A 105 -11.80 -2.42 -7.35
N THR A 106 -12.02 -3.28 -6.35
CA THR A 106 -13.38 -3.73 -6.00
C THR A 106 -14.24 -2.63 -5.39
N SER A 107 -13.62 -1.59 -4.82
CA SER A 107 -14.31 -0.44 -4.23
C SER A 107 -14.64 0.66 -5.25
N ILE A 108 -14.09 0.61 -6.47
CA ILE A 108 -14.49 1.48 -7.57
C ILE A 108 -16.00 1.32 -7.83
N ALA A 109 -16.72 2.44 -7.94
CA ALA A 109 -18.19 2.45 -8.03
C ALA A 109 -18.77 1.57 -9.15
N ARG A 110 -18.04 1.41 -10.27
CA ARG A 110 -18.44 0.51 -11.37
C ARG A 110 -18.38 -0.96 -10.98
N VAL A 111 -17.35 -1.37 -10.24
CA VAL A 111 -17.13 -2.77 -9.81
C VAL A 111 -17.98 -3.08 -8.57
N ARG A 112 -17.95 -2.20 -7.57
CA ARG A 112 -18.70 -2.34 -6.32
C ARG A 112 -20.20 -2.57 -6.54
N ARG A 113 -20.81 -1.89 -7.52
CA ARG A 113 -22.24 -2.04 -7.86
C ARG A 113 -22.60 -3.42 -8.42
N ARG A 114 -21.62 -4.20 -8.86
CA ARG A 114 -21.80 -5.57 -9.37
C ARG A 114 -21.64 -6.64 -8.29
N LEU A 115 -21.23 -6.27 -7.08
CA LEU A 115 -20.93 -7.20 -5.99
C LEU A 115 -22.03 -7.19 -4.92
N PRO A 116 -22.38 -8.34 -4.34
CA PRO A 116 -23.19 -8.38 -3.13
C PRO A 116 -22.54 -7.58 -2.01
N ARG A 117 -23.34 -6.79 -1.27
CA ARG A 117 -22.82 -5.90 -0.21
C ARG A 117 -21.93 -6.63 0.81
N LYS A 118 -22.31 -7.85 1.20
CA LYS A 118 -21.53 -8.68 2.15
C LYS A 118 -20.17 -9.08 1.57
N ALA A 119 -20.15 -9.54 0.31
CA ALA A 119 -18.92 -9.95 -0.36
C ALA A 119 -17.94 -8.77 -0.53
N TRP A 120 -18.43 -7.62 -1.00
CA TRP A 120 -17.61 -6.41 -1.09
C TRP A 120 -17.06 -6.00 0.29
N HIS A 121 -17.89 -6.05 1.33
CA HIS A 121 -17.44 -5.66 2.66
C HIS A 121 -16.36 -6.60 3.23
N LEU A 122 -16.49 -7.92 3.03
CA LEU A 122 -15.46 -8.88 3.42
C LEU A 122 -14.14 -8.61 2.70
N VAL A 123 -14.17 -8.40 1.38
CA VAL A 123 -12.98 -8.05 0.60
C VAL A 123 -12.38 -6.74 1.13
N HIS A 124 -13.20 -5.73 1.35
CA HIS A 124 -12.73 -4.43 1.82
C HIS A 124 -12.07 -4.50 3.21
N LEU A 125 -12.56 -5.36 4.11
CA LEU A 125 -11.98 -5.59 5.44
C LEU A 125 -10.58 -6.23 5.39
N VAL A 126 -10.20 -6.90 4.29
CA VAL A 126 -8.83 -7.42 4.12
C VAL A 126 -7.79 -6.28 4.03
N SER A 127 -8.21 -5.03 3.83
CA SER A 127 -7.31 -3.86 3.96
C SER A 127 -6.67 -3.73 5.34
N VAL A 128 -7.34 -4.18 6.40
CA VAL A 128 -6.81 -4.12 7.77
C VAL A 128 -5.54 -4.96 7.91
N PRO A 129 -5.53 -6.28 7.62
CA PRO A 129 -4.30 -7.05 7.62
C PRO A 129 -3.31 -6.61 6.54
N ALA A 130 -3.76 -6.04 5.41
CA ALA A 130 -2.84 -5.52 4.39
C ALA A 130 -1.92 -4.41 4.91
N VAL A 131 -2.44 -3.52 5.76
CA VAL A 131 -1.62 -2.48 6.41
C VAL A 131 -0.56 -3.10 7.33
N LEU A 132 -0.87 -4.22 8.00
CA LEU A 132 0.13 -4.94 8.80
C LEU A 132 1.22 -5.57 7.93
N VAL A 133 0.83 -6.21 6.81
CA VAL A 133 1.79 -6.79 5.86
C VAL A 133 2.70 -5.72 5.25
N MET A 134 2.14 -4.56 4.91
CA MET A 134 2.91 -3.39 4.45
C MET A 134 3.88 -2.89 5.53
N ALA A 135 3.48 -2.85 6.80
CA ALA A 135 4.36 -2.47 7.89
C ALA A 135 5.52 -3.48 8.08
N ILE A 136 5.26 -4.78 7.92
CA ILE A 136 6.30 -5.83 7.94
C ILE A 136 7.32 -5.61 6.83
N HIS A 137 6.86 -5.34 5.59
CA HIS A 137 7.73 -4.98 4.47
C HIS A 137 8.62 -3.77 4.80
N ALA A 138 8.00 -2.68 5.27
CA ALA A 138 8.72 -1.44 5.60
C ALA A 138 9.77 -1.65 6.70
N TYR A 139 9.43 -2.43 7.73
CA TYR A 139 10.34 -2.76 8.81
C TYR A 139 11.55 -3.57 8.32
N GLN A 140 11.32 -4.66 7.57
CA GLN A 140 12.39 -5.53 7.10
C GLN A 140 13.34 -4.82 6.13
N ILE A 141 12.81 -4.06 5.16
CA ILE A 141 13.64 -3.26 4.24
C ILE A 141 14.42 -2.17 4.99
N GLY A 142 13.81 -1.56 6.01
CA GLY A 142 14.47 -0.56 6.86
C GLY A 142 15.65 -1.15 7.64
N SER A 143 15.45 -2.30 8.27
CA SER A 143 16.50 -3.01 9.01
C SER A 143 17.67 -3.44 8.11
N ASP A 144 17.39 -3.99 6.93
CA ASP A 144 18.43 -4.40 5.97
C ASP A 144 19.25 -3.20 5.49
N ALA A 145 18.61 -2.05 5.27
CA ALA A 145 19.31 -0.84 4.88
C ALA A 145 20.23 -0.30 5.98
N LEU A 146 19.80 -0.34 7.25
CA LEU A 146 20.62 0.06 8.38
C LEU A 146 21.84 -0.86 8.53
N ALA A 147 21.65 -2.18 8.39
CA ALA A 147 22.74 -3.15 8.45
C ALA A 147 23.80 -2.93 7.35
N ARG A 148 23.37 -2.66 6.12
CA ARG A 148 24.29 -2.33 5.02
C ARG A 148 25.03 -1.01 5.26
N TRP A 149 24.39 -0.02 5.87
CA TRP A 149 25.08 1.22 6.22
C TRP A 149 26.21 0.98 7.24
N PHE A 150 25.96 0.18 8.28
CA PHE A 150 26.97 -0.15 9.29
C PHE A 150 28.16 -0.96 8.75
N LEU A 151 27.94 -1.82 7.75
CA LEU A 151 29.00 -2.65 7.18
C LEU A 151 29.84 -1.94 6.11
N TRP A 152 29.36 -0.81 5.58
CA TRP A 152 29.97 -0.09 4.45
C TRP A 152 30.28 1.39 4.76
N GLY A 153 30.00 1.85 5.99
CA GLY A 153 30.36 3.18 6.50
C GLY A 153 31.47 3.07 7.54
#